data_AF-A0A9D8X0R0-F1
#
_entry.id   AF-A0A9D8X0R0-F1
#
_cell.length_a   1.000
_cell.length_b   1.000
_cell.length_c   1.000
_cell.angle_alpha   90.00
_cell.angle_beta   90.00
_cell.angle_gamma   90.00
#
_symmetry.space_group_name_H-M   'P 1'
#
loop_
_entity.id
_entity.type
_entity.pdbx_description
1 polymer ?
#
loop_
_entity_poly.entity_id
_entity_poly.type
_entity_poly.pdbx_seq_one_letter_code
_entity_poly.pdbx_strand_id
1 'polypeptide(L)'
;MESIFEYEFPVVTLPKELTLDAVCKVFQTLNSTGLKLSSFDICVAKFVPQGINLKDKVEAAEKNLFVKIAIENDENLILQAIALLAGKSPKKNSLAVTLSASDINNYWDKVISGIENTMLMLEKFGAGTGEIRKILPYTPIIPLFTAILVSKDYANLQIQARASIEQKLKLFFYTSALSQRYTEGTDNKLKEDCQAILIWLSGGAEPSTITNGVMWNTSKYLKVGQTNAIGRAILCLINSQKPKDFYDDSTVGYGNGTADSQIHHIFPEAEYKDSVDNINSIFNFTFLTKEANNFISNKTTKKYLKEILEYRSLTEISFKQILEKHIVDDECYQAMQEEDYNKFLESRAECIKQMFIDMGLNIKFVEKNQIDEELDDEDLEEAVEQ
;
A
#
# COMPACT_ATOMS: atom_id res chain seq x y z
N MET A 1 -0.72 26.82 -41.40
CA MET A 1 -0.59 26.98 -39.94
C MET A 1 -0.94 28.42 -39.67
N GLU A 2 -2.10 28.69 -39.08
CA GLU A 2 -2.35 30.00 -38.48
C GLU A 2 -1.23 30.25 -37.48
N SER A 3 -0.62 31.44 -37.53
CA SER A 3 0.43 31.77 -36.58
C SER A 3 -0.21 31.88 -35.19
N ILE A 4 0.52 31.57 -34.12
CA ILE A 4 0.02 31.72 -32.74
C ILE A 4 -0.50 33.16 -32.45
N PHE A 5 -0.11 34.15 -33.27
CA PHE A 5 -0.56 35.53 -33.18
C PHE A 5 -1.97 35.78 -33.75
N GLU A 6 -2.52 34.84 -34.54
CA GLU A 6 -3.88 34.92 -35.10
C GLU A 6 -4.88 34.05 -34.33
N TYR A 7 -4.40 33.23 -33.39
CA TYR A 7 -5.25 32.39 -32.56
C TYR A 7 -5.95 33.21 -31.48
N GLU A 8 -7.27 33.33 -31.57
CA GLU A 8 -8.08 33.97 -30.53
C GLU A 8 -8.23 33.04 -29.32
N PHE A 9 -7.60 33.41 -28.20
CA PHE A 9 -7.74 32.67 -26.96
C PHE A 9 -9.09 32.96 -26.31
N PRO A 10 -9.89 31.93 -25.97
CA PRO A 10 -11.11 32.14 -25.20
C PRO A 10 -10.75 32.65 -23.79
N VAL A 11 -11.14 33.89 -23.49
CA VAL A 11 -10.91 34.51 -22.18
C VAL A 11 -12.22 34.51 -21.39
N VAL A 12 -12.22 33.83 -20.26
CA VAL A 12 -13.29 33.91 -19.26
C VAL A 12 -12.79 34.74 -18.08
N THR A 13 -13.41 35.91 -17.87
CA THR A 13 -13.07 36.78 -16.73
C THR A 13 -13.94 36.39 -15.53
N LEU A 14 -13.31 35.95 -14.44
CA LEU A 14 -14.02 35.62 -13.21
C LEU A 14 -14.18 36.88 -12.33
N PRO A 15 -15.32 37.04 -11.64
CA PRO A 15 -15.52 38.12 -10.67
C PRO A 15 -14.42 38.20 -9.62
N LYS A 16 -14.03 39.42 -9.22
CA LYS A 16 -12.94 39.63 -8.25
C LYS A 16 -13.31 39.13 -6.84
N GLU A 17 -14.59 39.00 -6.56
CA GLU A 17 -15.12 38.55 -5.28
C GLU A 17 -15.10 37.03 -5.13
N LEU A 18 -14.77 36.27 -6.19
CA LEU A 18 -14.63 34.82 -6.06
C LEU A 18 -13.54 34.47 -5.07
N THR A 19 -13.85 33.52 -4.20
CA THR A 19 -12.86 32.92 -3.32
C THR A 19 -11.84 32.14 -4.16
N LEU A 20 -10.61 32.01 -3.66
CA LEU A 20 -9.60 31.17 -4.30
C LEU A 20 -10.12 29.73 -4.52
N ASP A 21 -10.91 29.19 -3.59
CA ASP A 21 -11.56 27.87 -3.72
C ASP A 21 -12.50 27.80 -4.92
N ALA A 22 -13.32 28.84 -5.13
CA ALA A 22 -14.21 28.94 -6.28
C ALA A 22 -13.43 29.07 -7.59
N VAL A 23 -12.33 29.84 -7.60
CA VAL A 23 -11.42 29.95 -8.76
C VAL A 23 -10.81 28.59 -9.08
N CYS A 24 -10.27 27.88 -8.08
CA CYS A 24 -9.70 26.55 -8.24
C CYS A 24 -10.72 25.55 -8.81
N LYS A 25 -11.95 25.54 -8.30
CA LYS A 25 -13.03 24.69 -8.81
C LYS A 25 -13.39 25.00 -10.27
N VAL A 26 -13.56 26.27 -10.60
CA VAL A 26 -13.85 26.68 -11.99
C VAL A 26 -12.72 26.24 -12.93
N PHE A 27 -11.47 26.44 -12.52
CA PHE A 27 -10.29 25.99 -13.28
C PHE A 27 -10.25 24.47 -13.45
N GLN A 28 -10.54 23.69 -12.40
CA GLN A 28 -10.56 22.22 -12.48
C GLN A 28 -11.68 21.71 -13.40
N THR A 29 -12.88 22.31 -13.33
CA THR A 29 -14.03 21.92 -14.16
C THR A 29 -13.79 22.24 -15.65
N LEU A 30 -13.21 23.41 -15.94
CA LEU A 30 -12.88 23.82 -17.31
C LEU A 30 -11.76 22.96 -17.92
N ASN A 31 -10.78 22.53 -17.12
CA ASN A 31 -9.67 21.66 -17.56
C ASN A 31 -10.02 20.16 -17.43
N SER A 32 -11.27 19.80 -17.73
CA SER A 32 -11.74 18.40 -17.71
C SER A 32 -11.41 17.65 -19.00
N THR A 33 -11.10 18.35 -20.10
CA THR A 33 -10.68 17.78 -21.39
C THR A 33 -9.29 18.30 -21.77
N GLY A 34 -8.39 17.40 -22.19
CA GLY A 34 -6.97 17.71 -22.42
C GLY A 34 -6.05 17.25 -21.28
N LEU A 35 -4.88 17.88 -21.14
CA LEU A 35 -3.90 17.56 -20.09
C LEU A 35 -4.45 18.10 -18.75
N LYS A 36 -5.04 17.22 -17.94
CA LYS A 36 -5.67 17.60 -16.66
C LYS A 36 -4.64 18.28 -15.76
N LEU A 37 -4.90 19.53 -15.39
CA LEU A 37 -4.14 20.18 -14.32
C LEU A 37 -4.37 19.43 -13.01
N SER A 38 -3.27 19.07 -12.34
CA SER A 38 -3.33 18.43 -11.03
C SER A 38 -3.66 19.46 -9.93
N SER A 39 -4.17 19.00 -8.79
CA SER A 39 -4.29 19.85 -7.59
C SER A 39 -2.94 20.43 -7.14
N PHE A 40 -1.84 19.78 -7.51
CA PHE A 40 -0.48 20.26 -7.26
C PHE A 40 -0.14 21.48 -8.14
N ASP A 41 -0.53 21.48 -9.42
CA ASP A 41 -0.31 22.62 -10.32
C ASP A 41 -1.00 23.91 -9.83
N ILE A 42 -2.16 23.78 -9.18
CA ILE A 42 -2.84 24.91 -8.53
C ILE A 42 -2.01 25.46 -7.36
N CYS A 43 -1.40 24.56 -6.57
CA CYS A 43 -0.48 24.97 -5.50
C CYS A 43 0.75 25.68 -6.08
N VAL A 44 1.32 25.17 -7.18
CA VAL A 44 2.44 25.83 -7.89
C VAL A 44 2.03 27.27 -8.25
N ALA A 45 0.89 27.46 -8.92
CA ALA A 45 0.41 28.78 -9.32
C ALA A 45 0.22 29.74 -8.13
N LYS A 46 -0.24 29.23 -6.98
CA LYS A 46 -0.39 30.04 -5.76
C LYS A 46 0.95 30.52 -5.20
N PHE A 47 1.95 29.64 -5.17
CA PHE A 47 3.18 29.86 -4.40
C PHE A 47 4.32 30.49 -5.21
N VAL A 48 4.30 30.38 -6.54
CA VAL A 48 5.30 31.02 -7.41
C VAL A 48 5.40 32.54 -7.20
N PRO A 49 4.28 33.32 -7.13
CA PRO A 49 4.35 34.76 -6.84
C PRO A 49 4.95 35.10 -5.47
N GLN A 50 5.00 34.13 -4.55
CA GLN A 50 5.57 34.26 -3.21
C GLN A 50 7.05 33.80 -3.17
N GLY A 51 7.68 33.57 -4.33
CA GLY A 51 9.06 33.14 -4.44
C GLY A 51 9.30 31.65 -4.19
N ILE A 52 8.24 30.83 -4.17
CA ILE A 52 8.33 29.39 -3.93
C ILE A 52 7.94 28.65 -5.22
N ASN A 53 8.94 28.17 -5.96
CA ASN A 53 8.72 27.29 -7.09
C ASN A 53 8.66 25.83 -6.62
N LEU A 54 7.44 25.29 -6.52
CA LEU A 54 7.23 23.90 -6.07
C LEU A 54 7.75 22.87 -7.10
N LYS A 55 7.77 23.17 -8.41
CA LYS A 55 8.29 22.24 -9.41
C LYS A 55 9.80 22.03 -9.27
N ASP A 56 10.55 23.12 -9.19
CA ASP A 56 12.01 23.06 -8.96
C ASP A 56 12.34 22.33 -7.65
N LYS A 57 11.52 22.54 -6.62
CA LYS A 57 11.70 21.86 -5.33
C LYS A 57 11.43 20.36 -5.41
N VAL A 58 10.41 19.93 -6.16
CA VAL A 58 10.13 18.51 -6.40
C VAL A 58 11.25 17.88 -7.21
N GLU A 59 11.67 18.49 -8.31
CA GLU A 59 12.76 18.01 -9.16
C GLU A 59 14.06 17.83 -8.35
N ALA A 60 14.36 18.77 -7.44
CA ALA A 60 15.49 18.64 -6.54
C ALA A 60 15.33 17.47 -5.55
N ALA A 61 14.12 17.23 -5.05
CA ALA A 61 13.82 16.17 -4.09
C ALA A 61 13.82 14.77 -4.73
N GLU A 62 13.40 14.63 -5.99
CA GLU A 62 13.40 13.37 -6.76
C GLU A 62 14.80 12.81 -7.04
N LYS A 63 15.85 13.58 -6.76
CA LYS A 63 17.23 13.05 -6.72
C LYS A 63 17.39 11.96 -5.66
N ASN A 64 16.57 11.99 -4.61
CA ASN A 64 16.44 10.88 -3.67
C ASN A 64 15.44 9.87 -4.22
N LEU A 65 15.91 8.64 -4.47
CA LEU A 65 15.10 7.57 -5.07
C LEU A 65 13.87 7.24 -4.24
N PHE A 66 13.96 7.25 -2.91
CA PHE A 66 12.80 7.00 -2.04
C PHE A 66 11.73 8.07 -2.21
N VAL A 67 12.13 9.34 -2.35
CA VAL A 67 11.19 10.44 -2.57
C VAL A 67 10.55 10.31 -3.94
N LYS A 68 11.33 10.04 -4.98
CA LYS A 68 10.84 9.82 -6.34
C LYS A 68 9.81 8.69 -6.39
N ILE A 69 10.11 7.54 -5.79
CA ILE A 69 9.17 6.42 -5.69
C ILE A 69 7.94 6.84 -4.89
N ALA A 70 8.13 7.52 -3.75
CA ALA A 70 7.03 7.90 -2.86
C ALA A 70 5.99 8.83 -3.50
N ILE A 71 6.39 9.70 -4.43
CA ILE A 71 5.53 10.71 -5.03
C ILE A 71 5.20 10.43 -6.49
N GLU A 72 5.63 9.30 -7.04
CA GLU A 72 5.38 8.94 -8.44
C GLU A 72 3.88 9.08 -8.76
N ASN A 73 3.56 9.82 -9.83
CA ASN A 73 2.20 10.16 -10.26
C ASN A 73 1.34 10.96 -9.25
N ASP A 74 1.89 11.42 -8.11
CA ASP A 74 1.16 12.25 -7.13
C ASP A 74 2.09 13.05 -6.20
N GLU A 75 2.47 14.26 -6.62
CA GLU A 75 3.29 15.19 -5.85
C GLU A 75 2.52 15.82 -4.67
N ASN A 76 1.19 15.70 -4.63
CA ASN A 76 0.39 16.24 -3.54
C ASN A 76 0.74 15.59 -2.20
N LEU A 77 1.30 14.37 -2.20
CA LEU A 77 1.66 13.65 -0.98
C LEU A 77 2.64 14.48 -0.10
N ILE A 78 3.58 15.21 -0.70
CA ILE A 78 4.46 16.13 0.05
C ILE A 78 3.64 17.21 0.76
N LEU A 79 2.73 17.85 0.02
CA LEU A 79 1.89 18.93 0.53
C LEU A 79 0.88 18.44 1.58
N GLN A 80 0.36 17.22 1.43
CA GLN A 80 -0.50 16.59 2.44
C GLN A 80 0.26 16.35 3.75
N ALA A 81 1.50 15.88 3.70
CA ALA A 81 2.34 15.73 4.89
C ALA A 81 2.61 17.08 5.58
N ILE A 82 2.89 18.14 4.80
CA ILE A 82 3.05 19.50 5.32
C ILE A 82 1.74 19.99 5.97
N ALA A 83 0.59 19.75 5.34
CA ALA A 83 -0.70 20.13 5.89
C ALA A 83 -0.98 19.44 7.23
N LEU A 84 -0.69 18.13 7.34
CA LEU A 84 -0.81 17.38 8.58
C LEU A 84 0.11 17.93 9.68
N LEU A 85 1.38 18.23 9.36
CA LEU A 85 2.34 18.84 10.29
C LEU A 85 1.90 20.23 10.78
N ALA A 86 1.25 21.00 9.91
CA ALA A 86 0.69 22.31 10.25
C ALA A 86 -0.67 22.21 10.99
N GLY A 87 -1.18 21.00 11.26
CA GLY A 87 -2.49 20.79 11.91
C GLY A 87 -3.69 21.13 11.02
N LYS A 88 -3.49 21.23 9.70
CA LYS A 88 -4.48 21.65 8.73
C LYS A 88 -5.10 20.47 7.98
N SER A 89 -6.11 20.74 7.15
CA SER A 89 -6.73 19.70 6.32
C SER A 89 -5.77 19.24 5.21
N PRO A 90 -5.53 17.92 5.05
CA PRO A 90 -4.73 17.40 3.95
C PRO A 90 -5.53 17.21 2.67
N LYS A 91 -6.76 17.77 2.55
CA LYS A 91 -7.62 17.55 1.39
C LYS A 91 -6.97 18.05 0.10
N LYS A 92 -6.65 17.12 -0.83
CA LYS A 92 -5.81 17.41 -2.02
C LYS A 92 -6.29 18.64 -2.79
N ASN A 93 -7.59 18.69 -3.09
CA ASN A 93 -8.18 19.75 -3.91
C ASN A 93 -8.29 21.11 -3.19
N SER A 94 -8.00 21.17 -1.89
CA SER A 94 -8.06 22.38 -1.06
C SER A 94 -6.70 22.78 -0.48
N LEU A 95 -5.61 22.07 -0.85
CA LEU A 95 -4.26 22.35 -0.36
C LEU A 95 -3.81 23.77 -0.69
N ALA A 96 -4.10 24.23 -1.91
CA ALA A 96 -3.81 25.61 -2.33
C ALA A 96 -4.51 26.62 -1.42
N VAL A 97 -5.72 26.39 -0.94
CA VAL A 97 -6.37 27.35 -0.01
C VAL A 97 -5.77 27.21 1.40
N THR A 98 -5.50 25.97 1.80
CA THR A 98 -5.20 25.59 3.19
C THR A 98 -3.78 25.94 3.62
N LEU A 99 -2.80 25.75 2.73
CA LEU A 99 -1.38 25.97 3.00
C LEU A 99 -0.98 27.43 2.77
N SER A 100 -0.04 27.92 3.58
CA SER A 100 0.63 29.22 3.42
C SER A 100 2.09 29.02 3.02
N ALA A 101 2.75 30.06 2.50
CA ALA A 101 4.17 30.01 2.17
C ALA A 101 5.04 29.67 3.40
N SER A 102 4.63 30.11 4.59
CA SER A 102 5.30 29.79 5.86
C SER A 102 5.25 28.28 6.14
N ASP A 103 4.10 27.63 5.93
CA ASP A 103 3.99 26.17 6.15
C ASP A 103 4.95 25.42 5.22
N ILE A 104 5.02 25.82 3.94
CA ILE A 104 5.93 25.20 2.98
C ILE A 104 7.38 25.38 3.44
N ASN A 105 7.80 26.61 3.73
CA ASN A 105 9.18 26.89 4.13
C ASN A 105 9.58 26.21 5.45
N ASN A 106 8.66 26.08 6.40
CA ASN A 106 8.96 25.51 7.71
C ASN A 106 9.10 23.97 7.69
N TYR A 107 8.40 23.30 6.77
CA TYR A 107 8.27 21.85 6.80
C TYR A 107 8.81 21.13 5.57
N TRP A 108 9.07 21.80 4.45
CA TRP A 108 9.50 21.14 3.21
C TRP A 108 10.69 20.20 3.41
N ASP A 109 11.83 20.72 3.90
CA ASP A 109 13.06 19.93 4.03
C ASP A 109 12.91 18.77 5.05
N LYS A 110 12.11 19.00 6.09
CA LYS A 110 11.77 17.98 7.09
C LYS A 110 10.92 16.87 6.49
N VAL A 111 9.94 17.22 5.65
CA VAL A 111 9.07 16.26 4.95
C VAL A 111 9.86 15.45 3.95
N ILE A 112 10.75 16.06 3.16
CA ILE A 112 11.60 15.32 2.22
C ILE A 112 12.45 14.28 2.96
N SER A 113 13.07 14.67 4.08
CA SER A 113 13.84 13.73 4.93
C SER A 113 12.94 12.69 5.63
N GLY A 114 11.73 13.09 5.98
CA GLY A 114 10.73 12.22 6.61
C GLY A 114 10.20 11.14 5.67
N ILE A 115 10.01 11.46 4.39
CA ILE A 115 9.56 10.52 3.35
C ILE A 115 10.52 9.34 3.24
N GLU A 116 11.83 9.59 3.23
CA GLU A 116 12.83 8.51 3.19
C GLU A 116 12.68 7.58 4.40
N ASN A 117 12.57 8.13 5.61
CA ASN A 117 12.35 7.33 6.82
C ASN A 117 11.03 6.53 6.75
N THR A 118 9.97 7.12 6.19
CA THR A 118 8.69 6.45 5.98
C THR A 118 8.81 5.30 4.98
N MET A 119 9.45 5.51 3.84
CA MET A 119 9.63 4.49 2.81
C MET A 119 10.50 3.33 3.31
N LEU A 120 11.55 3.61 4.07
CA LEU A 120 12.37 2.59 4.74
C LEU A 120 11.57 1.83 5.81
N MET A 121 10.67 2.49 6.53
CA MET A 121 9.81 1.83 7.53
C MET A 121 8.78 0.93 6.86
N LEU A 122 8.13 1.38 5.79
CA LEU A 122 7.20 0.59 4.99
C LEU A 122 7.89 -0.60 4.32
N GLU A 123 9.16 -0.45 3.93
CA GLU A 123 9.98 -1.55 3.40
C GLU A 123 10.16 -2.65 4.45
N LYS A 124 10.44 -2.28 5.72
CA LYS A 124 10.48 -3.25 6.84
C LYS A 124 9.13 -3.91 7.10
N PHE A 125 8.03 -3.28 6.70
CA PHE A 125 6.68 -3.85 6.78
C PHE A 125 6.35 -4.71 5.54
N GLY A 126 7.30 -4.89 4.63
CA GLY A 126 7.15 -5.71 3.43
C GLY A 126 6.41 -5.01 2.29
N ALA A 127 6.26 -3.68 2.31
CA ALA A 127 5.54 -2.95 1.26
C ALA A 127 6.31 -2.83 -0.08
N GLY A 128 7.58 -3.26 -0.13
CA GLY A 128 8.42 -3.22 -1.34
C GLY A 128 8.86 -1.82 -1.78
N THR A 129 8.67 -0.83 -0.91
CA THR A 129 8.90 0.61 -1.13
C THR A 129 10.37 0.97 -1.35
N GLY A 130 11.30 0.03 -1.21
CA GLY A 130 12.69 0.17 -1.65
C GLY A 130 12.85 0.28 -3.17
N GLU A 131 11.89 -0.25 -3.93
CA GLU A 131 11.93 -0.29 -5.40
C GLU A 131 10.66 0.27 -6.02
N ILE A 132 9.48 -0.12 -5.53
CA ILE A 132 8.17 0.23 -6.11
C ILE A 132 7.07 0.29 -5.05
N ARG A 133 5.91 0.89 -5.36
CA ARG A 133 4.73 0.90 -4.46
C ARG A 133 3.64 -0.09 -4.86
N LYS A 134 3.97 -1.10 -5.67
CA LYS A 134 2.98 -1.98 -6.34
C LYS A 134 2.07 -2.72 -5.37
N ILE A 135 2.59 -3.15 -4.22
CA ILE A 135 1.83 -3.88 -3.19
C ILE A 135 1.51 -3.01 -1.97
N LEU A 136 1.71 -1.69 -2.03
CA LEU A 136 1.33 -0.80 -0.93
C LEU A 136 -0.21 -0.73 -0.84
N PRO A 137 -0.83 -1.08 0.31
CA PRO A 137 -2.29 -1.08 0.42
C PRO A 137 -2.92 0.29 0.16
N TYR A 138 -2.33 1.34 0.74
CA TYR A 138 -2.83 2.71 0.62
C TYR A 138 -1.67 3.70 0.50
N THR A 139 -1.55 4.36 -0.66
CA THR A 139 -0.64 5.49 -0.88
C THR A 139 -0.78 6.62 0.15
N PRO A 140 -2.01 6.97 0.63
CA PRO A 140 -2.21 7.94 1.71
C PRO A 140 -1.44 7.67 3.02
N ILE A 141 -0.95 6.44 3.25
CA ILE A 141 -0.13 6.15 4.43
C ILE A 141 1.23 6.88 4.41
N ILE A 142 1.74 7.21 3.23
CA ILE A 142 3.03 7.91 3.05
C ILE A 142 2.99 9.29 3.73
N PRO A 143 2.08 10.21 3.39
CA PRO A 143 2.01 11.51 4.05
C PRO A 143 1.66 11.40 5.54
N LEU A 144 0.82 10.43 5.93
CA LEU A 144 0.47 10.19 7.34
C LEU A 144 1.70 9.85 8.17
N PHE A 145 2.42 8.80 7.77
CA PHE A 145 3.61 8.34 8.50
C PHE A 145 4.72 9.39 8.43
N THR A 146 4.89 10.06 7.30
CA THR A 146 5.87 11.16 7.17
C THR A 146 5.61 12.24 8.22
N ALA A 147 4.37 12.71 8.33
CA ALA A 147 4.00 13.73 9.32
C ALA A 147 4.23 13.25 10.76
N ILE A 148 3.90 11.99 11.06
CA ILE A 148 4.11 11.40 12.38
C ILE A 148 5.60 11.30 12.73
N LEU A 149 6.42 10.76 11.82
CA LEU A 149 7.86 10.57 12.05
C LEU A 149 8.59 11.90 12.19
N VAL A 150 8.22 12.91 11.39
CA VAL A 150 8.76 14.28 11.51
C VAL A 150 8.33 14.93 12.83
N SER A 151 7.06 14.79 13.23
CA SER A 151 6.56 15.34 14.49
C SER A 151 7.25 14.75 15.73
N LYS A 152 7.70 13.50 15.63
CA LYS A 152 8.39 12.79 16.71
C LYS A 152 9.92 12.92 16.66
N ASP A 153 10.44 13.67 15.70
CA ASP A 153 11.89 13.78 15.47
C ASP A 153 12.56 12.40 15.40
N TYR A 154 11.91 11.47 14.68
CA TYR A 154 12.19 10.04 14.73
C TYR A 154 13.68 9.70 14.47
N ALA A 155 14.33 10.44 13.56
CA ALA A 155 15.73 10.27 13.21
C ALA A 155 16.73 10.59 14.33
N ASN A 156 16.31 11.29 15.38
CA ASN A 156 17.13 11.65 16.54
C ASN A 156 16.75 10.88 17.82
N LEU A 157 15.69 10.06 17.77
CA LEU A 157 15.26 9.24 18.90
C LEU A 157 16.25 8.10 19.20
N GLN A 158 16.27 7.68 20.47
CA GLN A 158 16.96 6.46 20.91
C GLN A 158 16.29 5.21 20.31
N ILE A 159 17.06 4.13 20.22
CA ILE A 159 16.64 2.89 19.55
C ILE A 159 15.36 2.29 20.15
N GLN A 160 15.18 2.36 21.47
CA GLN A 160 13.99 1.83 22.16
C GLN A 160 12.73 2.62 21.77
N ALA A 161 12.83 3.95 21.70
CA ALA A 161 11.71 4.80 21.29
C ALA A 161 11.36 4.58 19.81
N ARG A 162 12.36 4.40 18.93
CA ARG A 162 12.13 4.05 17.53
C ARG A 162 11.42 2.72 17.38
N ALA A 163 11.88 1.69 18.10
CA ALA A 163 11.26 0.36 18.08
C ALA A 163 9.79 0.41 18.54
N SER A 164 9.49 1.17 19.61
CA SER A 164 8.10 1.35 20.06
C SER A 164 7.23 2.07 19.03
N ILE A 165 7.75 3.08 18.33
CA ILE A 165 7.01 3.78 17.27
C ILE A 165 6.78 2.83 16.09
N GLU A 166 7.82 2.13 15.64
CA GLU A 166 7.73 1.16 14.54
C GLU A 166 6.69 0.07 14.82
N GLN A 167 6.66 -0.51 16.02
CA GLN A 167 5.66 -1.51 16.38
C GLN A 167 4.23 -0.95 16.29
N LYS A 168 3.99 0.22 16.87
CA LYS A 168 2.66 0.86 16.84
C LYS A 168 2.21 1.21 15.42
N LEU A 169 3.12 1.74 14.60
CA LEU A 169 2.83 2.06 13.20
C LEU A 169 2.65 0.80 12.36
N LYS A 170 3.36 -0.30 12.66
CA LYS A 170 3.14 -1.60 12.02
C LYS A 170 1.74 -2.14 12.31
N LEU A 171 1.31 -2.12 13.58
CA LEU A 171 -0.06 -2.48 13.95
C LEU A 171 -1.08 -1.64 13.18
N PHE A 172 -0.90 -0.32 13.14
CA PHE A 172 -1.81 0.57 12.42
C PHE A 172 -1.82 0.30 10.92
N PHE A 173 -0.66 0.08 10.30
CA PHE A 173 -0.51 -0.20 8.87
C PHE A 173 -1.38 -1.39 8.45
N TYR A 174 -1.19 -2.56 9.07
CA TYR A 174 -1.98 -3.74 8.73
C TYR A 174 -3.44 -3.62 9.15
N THR A 175 -3.72 -3.06 10.34
CA THR A 175 -5.11 -2.88 10.80
C THR A 175 -5.90 -1.98 9.85
N SER A 176 -5.32 -0.86 9.40
CA SER A 176 -5.98 0.07 8.48
C SER A 176 -6.29 -0.58 7.11
N ALA A 177 -5.40 -1.44 6.62
CA ALA A 177 -5.59 -2.15 5.36
C ALA A 177 -6.65 -3.26 5.46
N LEU A 178 -6.58 -4.08 6.52
CA LEU A 178 -7.52 -5.18 6.74
C LEU A 178 -8.93 -4.70 7.10
N SER A 179 -9.04 -3.53 7.74
CA SER A 179 -10.33 -2.86 8.04
C SER A 179 -10.81 -1.92 6.93
N GLN A 180 -10.09 -1.87 5.80
CA GLN A 180 -10.43 -1.03 4.64
C GLN A 180 -10.63 0.46 4.98
N ARG A 181 -9.83 0.96 5.93
CA ARG A 181 -9.99 2.27 6.58
C ARG A 181 -10.13 3.42 5.59
N TYR A 182 -9.40 3.37 4.47
CA TYR A 182 -9.23 4.49 3.54
C TYR A 182 -10.00 4.35 2.22
N THR A 183 -10.95 3.42 2.10
CA THR A 183 -11.80 3.27 0.90
C THR A 183 -12.63 4.53 0.61
N GLU A 184 -13.09 5.21 1.66
CA GLU A 184 -13.84 6.46 1.56
C GLU A 184 -13.39 7.49 2.61
N GLY A 185 -13.67 8.78 2.36
CA GLY A 185 -13.39 9.86 3.33
C GLY A 185 -11.90 10.03 3.68
N THR A 186 -11.00 9.55 2.83
CA THR A 186 -9.56 9.38 3.09
C THR A 186 -8.93 10.62 3.71
N ASP A 187 -9.12 11.80 3.12
CA ASP A 187 -8.46 13.03 3.58
C ASP A 187 -8.85 13.46 5.00
N ASN A 188 -10.12 13.24 5.39
CA ASN A 188 -10.57 13.55 6.75
C ASN A 188 -10.00 12.53 7.75
N LYS A 189 -10.06 11.25 7.39
CA LYS A 189 -9.52 10.14 8.19
C LYS A 189 -8.02 10.30 8.42
N LEU A 190 -7.24 10.73 7.42
CA LEU A 190 -5.81 11.04 7.58
C LEU A 190 -5.54 12.06 8.70
N LYS A 191 -6.35 13.13 8.77
CA LYS A 191 -6.19 14.17 9.80
C LYS A 191 -6.49 13.61 11.20
N GLU A 192 -7.61 12.89 11.33
CA GLU A 192 -8.03 12.24 12.58
C GLU A 192 -6.99 11.21 13.05
N ASP A 193 -6.56 10.34 12.15
CA ASP A 193 -5.60 9.27 12.43
C ASP A 193 -4.23 9.84 12.81
N CYS A 194 -3.78 10.91 12.14
CA CYS A 194 -2.53 11.59 12.51
C CYS A 194 -2.56 12.07 13.96
N GLN A 195 -3.64 12.74 14.36
CA GLN A 195 -3.82 13.23 15.73
C GLN A 195 -3.91 12.07 16.73
N ALA A 196 -4.74 11.05 16.44
CA ALA A 196 -4.93 9.90 17.31
C ALA A 196 -3.63 9.11 17.51
N ILE A 197 -2.86 8.87 16.45
CA ILE A 197 -1.58 8.16 16.54
C ILE A 197 -0.56 9.00 17.32
N LEU A 198 -0.47 10.32 17.11
CA LEU A 198 0.46 11.16 17.88
C LEU A 198 0.16 11.16 19.39
N ILE A 199 -1.13 11.11 19.76
CA ILE A 199 -1.58 10.94 21.15
C ILE A 199 -1.13 9.57 21.68
N TRP A 200 -1.41 8.49 20.93
CA TRP A 200 -1.04 7.13 21.32
C TRP A 200 0.47 6.92 21.48
N LEU A 201 1.27 7.49 20.58
CA LEU A 201 2.73 7.48 20.66
C LEU A 201 3.27 8.26 21.86
N SER A 202 2.47 9.14 22.47
CA SER A 202 2.83 9.90 23.67
C SER A 202 2.36 9.24 24.97
N GLY A 203 1.85 8.01 24.91
CA GLY A 203 1.31 7.29 26.06
C GLY A 203 -0.18 7.55 26.34
N GLY A 204 -0.88 8.23 25.42
CA GLY A 204 -2.33 8.41 25.48
C GLY A 204 -3.12 7.19 25.00
N ALA A 205 -4.43 7.39 24.81
CA ALA A 205 -5.35 6.35 24.36
C ALA A 205 -4.97 5.81 22.96
N GLU A 206 -5.30 4.54 22.71
CA GLU A 206 -5.13 3.93 21.41
C GLU A 206 -6.14 4.49 20.39
N PRO A 207 -5.79 4.58 19.10
CA PRO A 207 -6.73 4.99 18.06
C PRO A 207 -7.91 4.02 17.98
N SER A 208 -9.10 4.54 17.66
CA SER A 208 -10.30 3.70 17.50
C SER A 208 -10.12 2.61 16.45
N THR A 209 -9.34 2.88 15.39
CA THR A 209 -8.96 1.88 14.38
C THR A 209 -8.28 0.65 15.00
N ILE A 210 -7.47 0.83 16.04
CA ILE A 210 -6.79 -0.27 16.74
C ILE A 210 -7.76 -0.96 17.70
N THR A 211 -8.49 -0.19 18.52
CA THR A 211 -9.38 -0.75 19.54
C THR A 211 -10.58 -1.49 18.95
N ASN A 212 -11.09 -1.01 17.80
CA ASN A 212 -12.20 -1.65 17.09
C ASN A 212 -11.76 -3.01 16.50
N GLY A 213 -10.47 -3.18 16.21
CA GLY A 213 -9.92 -4.42 15.68
C GLY A 213 -10.31 -4.68 14.22
N VAL A 214 -9.94 -5.85 13.74
CA VAL A 214 -10.26 -6.35 12.39
C VAL A 214 -11.31 -7.44 12.51
N MET A 215 -12.41 -7.29 11.80
CA MET A 215 -13.42 -8.34 11.67
C MET A 215 -12.90 -9.39 10.68
N TRP A 216 -12.69 -10.62 11.16
CA TRP A 216 -12.17 -11.70 10.34
C TRP A 216 -13.22 -12.79 10.15
N ASN A 217 -13.56 -13.03 8.88
CA ASN A 217 -14.37 -14.15 8.44
C ASN A 217 -13.63 -14.88 7.32
N THR A 218 -13.12 -16.08 7.62
CA THR A 218 -12.26 -16.84 6.68
C THR A 218 -12.95 -17.02 5.34
N SER A 219 -14.21 -17.45 5.29
CA SER A 219 -14.93 -17.69 4.04
C SER A 219 -15.06 -16.44 3.16
N LYS A 220 -15.20 -15.24 3.75
CA LYS A 220 -15.20 -13.98 2.99
C LYS A 220 -13.80 -13.63 2.50
N TYR A 221 -12.79 -13.80 3.36
CA TYR A 221 -11.41 -13.54 3.00
C TYR A 221 -10.91 -14.48 1.88
N LEU A 222 -11.42 -15.72 1.78
CA LEU A 222 -11.07 -16.62 0.69
C LEU A 222 -11.41 -16.05 -0.70
N LYS A 223 -12.36 -15.10 -0.80
CA LYS A 223 -12.76 -14.45 -2.07
C LYS A 223 -11.93 -13.21 -2.40
N VAL A 224 -11.09 -12.74 -1.49
CA VAL A 224 -10.30 -11.51 -1.64
C VAL A 224 -9.19 -11.76 -2.66
N GLY A 225 -9.09 -10.90 -3.68
CA GLY A 225 -8.00 -10.91 -4.66
C GLY A 225 -6.76 -10.13 -4.22
N GLN A 226 -5.73 -10.11 -5.08
CA GLN A 226 -4.43 -9.50 -4.77
C GLN A 226 -4.38 -7.96 -4.86
N THR A 227 -5.37 -7.31 -5.49
CA THR A 227 -5.31 -5.89 -5.87
C THR A 227 -5.87 -4.95 -4.79
N ASN A 228 -6.85 -5.39 -4.02
CA ASN A 228 -7.48 -4.60 -2.96
C ASN A 228 -6.57 -4.45 -1.72
N ALA A 229 -6.97 -3.59 -0.78
CA ALA A 229 -6.16 -3.26 0.39
C ALA A 229 -5.85 -4.48 1.29
N ILE A 230 -6.82 -5.39 1.45
CA ILE A 230 -6.65 -6.63 2.23
C ILE A 230 -5.62 -7.54 1.54
N GLY A 231 -5.77 -7.77 0.23
CA GLY A 231 -4.87 -8.57 -0.57
C GLY A 231 -3.43 -8.05 -0.51
N ARG A 232 -3.26 -6.74 -0.72
CA ARG A 232 -1.96 -6.07 -0.61
C ARG A 232 -1.36 -6.15 0.78
N ALA A 233 -2.16 -6.10 1.85
CA ALA A 233 -1.67 -6.28 3.22
C ALA A 233 -1.11 -7.69 3.45
N ILE A 234 -1.79 -8.72 2.92
CA ILE A 234 -1.32 -10.11 3.00
C ILE A 234 -0.05 -10.28 2.15
N LEU A 235 0.02 -9.68 0.96
CA LEU A 235 1.26 -9.66 0.16
C LEU A 235 2.41 -8.98 0.91
N CYS A 236 2.15 -7.86 1.60
CA CYS A 236 3.16 -7.22 2.45
C CYS A 236 3.62 -8.15 3.57
N LEU A 237 2.70 -8.90 4.19
CA LEU A 237 3.04 -9.88 5.22
C LEU A 237 3.96 -10.98 4.66
N ILE A 238 3.60 -11.57 3.51
CA ILE A 238 4.41 -12.58 2.82
C ILE A 238 5.79 -12.00 2.48
N ASN A 239 5.85 -10.83 1.85
CA ASN A 239 7.09 -10.18 1.43
C ASN A 239 8.01 -9.89 2.64
N SER A 240 7.43 -9.53 3.80
CA SER A 240 8.19 -9.30 5.04
C SER A 240 8.92 -10.55 5.57
N GLN A 241 8.51 -11.76 5.14
CA GLN A 241 9.18 -13.01 5.48
C GLN A 241 10.45 -13.27 4.65
N LYS A 242 10.72 -12.44 3.64
CA LYS A 242 11.81 -12.59 2.67
C LYS A 242 11.77 -13.96 1.97
N PRO A 243 10.70 -14.24 1.21
CA PRO A 243 10.51 -15.51 0.54
C PRO A 243 11.66 -15.85 -0.42
N LYS A 244 11.85 -17.14 -0.68
CA LYS A 244 12.88 -17.67 -1.57
C LYS A 244 12.22 -18.35 -2.75
N ASP A 245 12.74 -18.12 -3.94
CA ASP A 245 12.17 -18.72 -5.14
C ASP A 245 12.05 -20.26 -5.02
N PHE A 246 11.02 -20.85 -5.63
CA PHE A 246 10.85 -22.30 -5.58
C PHE A 246 11.87 -23.02 -6.46
N TYR A 247 12.27 -22.41 -7.57
CA TYR A 247 13.15 -22.97 -8.58
C TYR A 247 14.64 -22.70 -8.27
N ASP A 248 14.97 -21.53 -7.73
CA ASP A 248 16.33 -21.19 -7.30
C ASP A 248 16.42 -20.66 -5.85
N ASP A 249 17.59 -20.25 -5.36
CA ASP A 249 17.77 -19.73 -3.99
C ASP A 249 17.73 -18.19 -3.91
N SER A 250 17.25 -17.54 -4.97
CA SER A 250 17.09 -16.09 -5.00
C SER A 250 16.00 -15.64 -4.03
N THR A 251 16.17 -14.46 -3.45
CA THR A 251 15.10 -13.83 -2.65
C THR A 251 14.10 -13.22 -3.62
N VAL A 252 12.83 -13.57 -3.47
CA VAL A 252 11.73 -13.09 -4.32
C VAL A 252 10.83 -12.14 -3.55
N GLY A 253 10.02 -11.38 -4.28
CA GLY A 253 9.16 -10.33 -3.73
C GLY A 253 9.50 -8.98 -4.32
N TYR A 254 9.14 -7.91 -3.60
CA TYR A 254 9.46 -6.54 -4.00
C TYR A 254 10.35 -5.90 -2.94
N GLY A 255 11.34 -5.11 -3.35
CA GLY A 255 12.19 -4.36 -2.45
C GLY A 255 13.68 -4.52 -2.76
N ASN A 256 14.52 -3.98 -1.89
CA ASN A 256 15.95 -3.97 -2.16
C ASN A 256 16.58 -5.38 -2.05
N GLY A 257 17.21 -5.82 -3.14
CA GLY A 257 17.95 -7.09 -3.19
C GLY A 257 17.08 -8.32 -3.49
N THR A 258 15.88 -8.13 -4.04
CA THR A 258 15.06 -9.20 -4.59
C THR A 258 15.34 -9.41 -6.08
N ALA A 259 15.11 -10.63 -6.58
CA ALA A 259 15.07 -10.90 -8.01
C ALA A 259 13.82 -10.29 -8.67
N ASP A 260 13.83 -10.14 -10.00
CA ASP A 260 12.64 -9.71 -10.75
C ASP A 260 11.52 -10.74 -10.55
N SER A 261 10.52 -10.33 -9.75
CA SER A 261 9.50 -11.21 -9.21
C SER A 261 8.11 -10.76 -9.65
N GLN A 262 7.24 -11.74 -9.83
CA GLN A 262 5.83 -11.55 -10.12
C GLN A 262 4.98 -12.28 -9.07
N ILE A 263 3.72 -11.86 -8.97
CA ILE A 263 2.76 -12.51 -8.08
C ILE A 263 2.08 -13.62 -8.90
N HIS A 264 2.25 -14.86 -8.46
CA HIS A 264 1.81 -16.06 -9.16
C HIS A 264 1.01 -16.98 -8.24
N HIS A 265 0.14 -17.79 -8.84
CA HIS A 265 -0.62 -18.80 -8.11
C HIS A 265 0.26 -19.97 -7.68
N ILE A 266 0.03 -20.49 -6.47
CA ILE A 266 0.66 -21.71 -5.95
C ILE A 266 0.00 -22.94 -6.57
N PHE A 267 -1.34 -22.95 -6.64
CA PHE A 267 -2.13 -23.84 -7.48
C PHE A 267 -2.33 -23.15 -8.84
N PRO A 268 -1.64 -23.60 -9.90
CA PRO A 268 -1.59 -22.85 -11.15
C PRO A 268 -2.97 -22.66 -11.78
N GLU A 269 -3.34 -21.42 -12.07
CA GLU A 269 -4.63 -21.10 -12.68
C GLU A 269 -4.90 -21.91 -13.96
N ALA A 270 -3.87 -22.09 -14.79
CA ALA A 270 -3.96 -22.86 -16.04
C ALA A 270 -4.39 -24.33 -15.85
N GLU A 271 -4.21 -24.89 -14.65
CA GLU A 271 -4.59 -26.26 -14.32
C GLU A 271 -5.90 -26.30 -13.52
N TYR A 272 -6.12 -25.39 -12.56
CA TYR A 272 -7.19 -25.53 -11.58
C TYR A 272 -8.44 -24.68 -11.84
N LYS A 273 -8.37 -23.62 -12.68
CA LYS A 273 -9.45 -22.62 -12.82
C LYS A 273 -10.85 -23.17 -13.11
N ASP A 274 -10.93 -24.30 -13.82
CA ASP A 274 -12.21 -24.91 -14.23
C ASP A 274 -12.72 -25.95 -13.20
N SER A 275 -11.92 -26.24 -12.17
CA SER A 275 -12.17 -27.30 -11.17
C SER A 275 -12.36 -26.79 -9.74
N VAL A 276 -12.04 -25.51 -9.48
CA VAL A 276 -12.11 -24.92 -8.15
C VAL A 276 -12.71 -23.52 -8.20
N ASP A 277 -13.41 -23.14 -7.14
CA ASP A 277 -13.87 -21.76 -6.95
C ASP A 277 -12.75 -20.88 -6.40
N ASN A 278 -12.84 -19.55 -6.59
CA ASN A 278 -11.90 -18.57 -6.03
C ASN A 278 -10.42 -18.86 -6.38
N ILE A 279 -10.12 -19.26 -7.62
CA ILE A 279 -8.74 -19.50 -8.07
C ILE A 279 -7.82 -18.29 -7.83
N ASN A 280 -8.39 -17.08 -7.93
CA ASN A 280 -7.73 -15.79 -7.69
C ASN A 280 -7.78 -15.33 -6.23
N SER A 281 -7.96 -16.26 -5.29
CA SER A 281 -7.83 -15.97 -3.86
C SER A 281 -6.42 -15.48 -3.53
N ILE A 282 -6.31 -14.47 -2.67
CA ILE A 282 -5.04 -13.99 -2.11
C ILE A 282 -4.24 -15.13 -1.46
N PHE A 283 -4.93 -16.10 -0.87
CA PHE A 283 -4.30 -17.26 -0.25
C PHE A 283 -3.76 -18.28 -1.26
N ASN A 284 -4.06 -18.13 -2.56
CA ASN A 284 -3.41 -18.88 -3.62
C ASN A 284 -2.21 -18.14 -4.22
N PHE A 285 -1.97 -16.86 -3.89
CA PHE A 285 -0.88 -16.09 -4.47
C PHE A 285 0.43 -16.17 -3.67
N THR A 286 1.55 -16.03 -4.38
CA THR A 286 2.89 -15.94 -3.81
C THR A 286 3.85 -15.22 -4.76
N PHE A 287 5.06 -14.88 -4.30
CA PHE A 287 6.08 -14.30 -5.17
C PHE A 287 6.95 -15.38 -5.78
N LEU A 288 7.15 -15.33 -7.09
CA LEU A 288 8.07 -16.20 -7.83
C LEU A 288 8.73 -15.41 -8.96
N THR A 289 9.89 -15.89 -9.39
CA THR A 289 10.50 -15.45 -10.66
C THR A 289 9.68 -15.95 -11.85
N LYS A 290 9.88 -15.30 -13.01
CA LYS A 290 9.27 -15.74 -14.27
C LYS A 290 9.75 -17.15 -14.66
N GLU A 291 11.01 -17.47 -14.39
CA GLU A 291 11.63 -18.77 -14.64
C GLU A 291 10.94 -19.87 -13.84
N ALA A 292 10.71 -19.65 -12.54
CA ALA A 292 9.97 -20.58 -11.70
C ALA A 292 8.53 -20.77 -12.17
N ASN A 293 7.85 -19.68 -12.52
CA ASN A 293 6.49 -19.77 -13.07
C ASN A 293 6.44 -20.54 -14.39
N ASN A 294 7.41 -20.32 -15.29
CA ASN A 294 7.52 -21.09 -16.53
C ASN A 294 7.82 -22.57 -16.28
N PHE A 295 8.60 -22.89 -15.23
CA PHE A 295 8.84 -24.26 -14.83
C PHE A 295 7.55 -24.93 -14.31
N ILE A 296 6.76 -24.23 -13.49
CA ILE A 296 5.49 -24.73 -12.94
C ILE A 296 4.45 -24.90 -14.06
N SER A 297 4.27 -23.88 -14.91
CA SER A 297 3.36 -23.89 -16.06
C SER A 297 1.95 -24.38 -15.67
N ASN A 298 1.41 -25.39 -16.36
CA ASN A 298 0.11 -26.02 -16.08
C ASN A 298 0.25 -27.36 -15.32
N LYS A 299 1.26 -27.50 -14.45
CA LYS A 299 1.44 -28.74 -13.67
C LYS A 299 0.59 -28.70 -12.41
N THR A 300 0.11 -29.87 -12.00
CA THR A 300 -0.48 -30.04 -10.68
C THR A 300 0.55 -29.76 -9.59
N THR A 301 0.08 -29.40 -8.38
CA THR A 301 0.99 -29.02 -7.29
C THR A 301 1.91 -30.17 -6.90
N LYS A 302 1.38 -31.38 -6.73
CA LYS A 302 2.16 -32.60 -6.47
C LYS A 302 3.24 -32.83 -7.53
N LYS A 303 2.92 -32.59 -8.80
CA LYS A 303 3.84 -32.83 -9.91
C LYS A 303 5.01 -31.86 -9.88
N TYR A 304 4.76 -30.55 -9.84
CA TYR A 304 5.88 -29.60 -9.83
C TYR A 304 6.68 -29.68 -8.54
N LEU A 305 6.05 -29.95 -7.38
CA LEU A 305 6.74 -30.13 -6.11
C LEU A 305 7.79 -31.25 -6.20
N LYS A 306 7.38 -32.41 -6.74
CA LYS A 306 8.29 -33.54 -6.97
C LYS A 306 9.44 -33.16 -7.91
N GLU A 307 9.13 -32.51 -9.03
CA GLU A 307 10.13 -32.10 -10.02
C GLU A 307 11.13 -31.08 -9.44
N ILE A 308 10.70 -30.16 -8.58
CA ILE A 308 11.57 -29.18 -7.91
C ILE A 308 12.52 -29.87 -6.93
N LEU A 309 12.02 -30.81 -6.12
CA LEU A 309 12.84 -31.58 -5.18
C LEU A 309 13.95 -32.35 -5.91
N GLU A 310 13.60 -33.01 -7.02
CA GLU A 310 14.56 -33.75 -7.86
C GLU A 310 15.55 -32.79 -8.54
N TYR A 311 15.07 -31.73 -9.18
CA TYR A 311 15.90 -30.78 -9.93
C TYR A 311 16.90 -30.06 -9.03
N ARG A 312 16.45 -29.57 -7.86
CA ARG A 312 17.31 -28.87 -6.90
C ARG A 312 18.09 -29.81 -5.98
N SER A 313 17.87 -31.13 -6.08
CA SER A 313 18.43 -32.11 -5.15
C SER A 313 18.14 -31.78 -3.68
N LEU A 314 16.91 -31.30 -3.41
CA LEU A 314 16.48 -30.92 -2.06
C LEU A 314 15.79 -32.08 -1.35
N THR A 315 15.93 -32.10 -0.02
CA THR A 315 15.06 -32.92 0.82
C THR A 315 13.71 -32.23 1.03
N GLU A 316 12.68 -33.02 1.35
CA GLU A 316 11.36 -32.46 1.69
C GLU A 316 11.45 -31.47 2.86
N ILE A 317 12.28 -31.75 3.87
CA ILE A 317 12.50 -30.87 5.03
C ILE A 317 13.07 -29.52 4.56
N SER A 318 14.09 -29.52 3.71
CA SER A 318 14.70 -28.29 3.19
C SER A 318 13.72 -27.47 2.35
N PHE A 319 12.87 -28.13 1.56
CA PHE A 319 11.89 -27.42 0.74
C PHE A 319 10.74 -26.85 1.59
N LYS A 320 10.31 -27.54 2.64
CA LYS A 320 9.34 -27.00 3.61
C LYS A 320 9.84 -25.73 4.29
N GLN A 321 11.13 -25.62 4.60
CA GLN A 321 11.72 -24.38 5.12
C GLN A 321 11.65 -23.21 4.12
N ILE A 322 11.69 -23.49 2.82
CA ILE A 322 11.44 -22.49 1.78
C ILE A 322 9.97 -22.09 1.81
N LEU A 323 9.05 -23.07 1.78
CA LEU A 323 7.60 -22.85 1.81
C LEU A 323 7.12 -22.07 3.04
N GLU A 324 7.72 -22.30 4.21
CA GLU A 324 7.43 -21.55 5.44
C GLU A 324 7.61 -20.03 5.24
N LYS A 325 8.59 -19.60 4.43
CA LYS A 325 8.79 -18.18 4.10
C LYS A 325 7.73 -17.61 3.16
N HIS A 326 6.94 -18.46 2.51
CA HIS A 326 5.75 -18.09 1.75
C HIS A 326 4.47 -18.25 2.59
N ILE A 327 4.60 -18.54 3.88
CA ILE A 327 3.49 -18.83 4.80
C ILE A 327 2.70 -20.05 4.29
N VAL A 328 3.42 -21.13 3.98
CA VAL A 328 2.90 -22.44 3.62
C VAL A 328 3.51 -23.43 4.60
N ASP A 329 2.70 -23.85 5.58
CA ASP A 329 3.12 -24.77 6.65
C ASP A 329 2.98 -26.25 6.24
N ASP A 330 3.15 -27.14 7.21
CA ASP A 330 3.04 -28.59 6.98
C ASP A 330 1.63 -29.01 6.53
N GLU A 331 0.56 -28.40 7.07
CA GLU A 331 -0.81 -28.70 6.67
C GLU A 331 -1.08 -28.26 5.22
N CYS A 332 -0.64 -27.06 4.87
CA CYS A 332 -0.71 -26.55 3.50
C CYS A 332 0.07 -27.45 2.54
N TYR A 333 1.28 -27.87 2.92
CA TYR A 333 2.09 -28.78 2.10
C TYR A 333 1.41 -30.13 1.87
N GLN A 334 0.77 -30.71 2.90
CA GLN A 334 -0.02 -31.94 2.72
C GLN A 334 -1.19 -31.71 1.76
N ALA A 335 -1.91 -30.60 1.91
CA ALA A 335 -3.00 -30.25 1.00
C ALA A 335 -2.53 -30.11 -0.46
N MET A 336 -1.34 -29.57 -0.71
CA MET A 336 -0.71 -29.57 -2.05
C MET A 336 -0.42 -31.00 -2.53
N GLN A 337 0.18 -31.87 -1.71
CA GLN A 337 0.46 -33.27 -2.11
C GLN A 337 -0.80 -34.10 -2.41
N GLU A 338 -1.89 -33.77 -1.74
CA GLU A 338 -3.23 -34.37 -1.88
C GLU A 338 -4.06 -33.71 -3.00
N GLU A 339 -3.59 -32.60 -3.57
CA GLU A 339 -4.32 -31.75 -4.53
C GLU A 339 -5.65 -31.20 -3.95
N ASP A 340 -5.72 -31.00 -2.64
CA ASP A 340 -6.88 -30.47 -1.92
C ASP A 340 -6.79 -28.94 -1.83
N TYR A 341 -7.30 -28.27 -2.87
CA TYR A 341 -7.26 -26.80 -2.97
C TYR A 341 -8.02 -26.09 -1.85
N ASN A 342 -9.20 -26.59 -1.46
CA ASN A 342 -10.03 -25.93 -0.45
C ASN A 342 -9.35 -25.99 0.92
N LYS A 343 -8.84 -27.17 1.29
CA LYS A 343 -8.05 -27.35 2.52
C LYS A 343 -6.80 -26.47 2.50
N PHE A 344 -6.11 -26.36 1.37
CA PHE A 344 -4.96 -25.47 1.23
C PHE A 344 -5.32 -24.00 1.52
N LEU A 345 -6.39 -23.48 0.92
CA LEU A 345 -6.83 -22.12 1.17
C LEU A 345 -7.20 -21.88 2.64
N GLU A 346 -7.93 -22.79 3.25
CA GLU A 346 -8.35 -22.69 4.65
C GLU A 346 -7.16 -22.73 5.62
N SER A 347 -6.26 -23.70 5.47
CA SER A 347 -5.05 -23.81 6.30
C SER A 347 -4.13 -22.59 6.14
N ARG A 348 -3.94 -22.10 4.90
CA ARG A 348 -3.09 -20.93 4.66
C ARG A 348 -3.71 -19.63 5.19
N ALA A 349 -5.03 -19.49 5.09
CA ALA A 349 -5.75 -18.37 5.70
C ALA A 349 -5.61 -18.37 7.23
N GLU A 350 -5.65 -19.54 7.86
CA GLU A 350 -5.44 -19.68 9.31
C GLU A 350 -4.01 -19.31 9.72
N CYS A 351 -3.00 -19.77 8.97
CA CYS A 351 -1.60 -19.40 9.20
C CYS A 351 -1.40 -17.88 9.16
N ILE A 352 -1.91 -17.23 8.11
CA ILE A 352 -1.80 -15.77 7.93
C ILE A 352 -2.54 -15.03 9.04
N LYS A 353 -3.74 -15.49 9.42
CA LYS A 353 -4.50 -14.92 10.53
C LYS A 353 -3.72 -15.02 11.84
N GLN A 354 -3.12 -16.17 12.13
CA GLN A 354 -2.31 -16.37 13.33
C GLN A 354 -1.10 -15.43 13.35
N MET A 355 -0.43 -15.23 12.22
CA MET A 355 0.68 -14.25 12.12
C MET A 355 0.23 -12.81 12.41
N PHE A 356 -0.99 -12.42 12.03
CA PHE A 356 -1.54 -11.12 12.41
C PHE A 356 -1.81 -11.03 13.92
N ILE A 357 -2.36 -12.10 14.53
CA ILE A 357 -2.57 -12.18 15.98
C ILE A 357 -1.24 -12.09 16.74
N ASP A 358 -0.21 -12.82 16.30
CA ASP A 358 1.12 -12.82 16.91
C ASP A 358 1.83 -11.47 16.76
N MET A 359 1.51 -10.72 15.70
CA MET A 359 1.96 -9.33 15.52
C MET A 359 1.27 -8.36 16.52
N GLY A 360 0.18 -8.78 17.14
CA GLY A 360 -0.60 -8.00 18.11
C GLY A 360 -1.86 -7.35 17.54
N LEU A 361 -2.33 -7.76 16.37
CA LEU A 361 -3.61 -7.26 15.84
C LEU A 361 -4.78 -7.84 16.65
N ASN A 362 -5.74 -6.96 16.99
CA ASN A 362 -7.00 -7.36 17.60
C ASN A 362 -7.93 -7.95 16.53
N ILE A 363 -7.84 -9.25 16.28
CA ILE A 363 -8.72 -9.96 15.35
C ILE A 363 -10.00 -10.39 16.08
N LYS A 364 -11.15 -9.92 15.62
CA LYS A 364 -12.47 -10.29 16.12
C LYS A 364 -13.12 -11.32 15.19
N PHE A 365 -13.49 -12.45 15.75
CA PHE A 365 -14.15 -13.51 15.00
C PHE A 365 -15.63 -13.18 14.78
N VAL A 366 -16.10 -13.44 13.56
CA VAL A 366 -17.49 -13.23 13.19
C VAL A 366 -18.00 -14.44 12.44
N GLU A 367 -19.04 -15.07 12.99
CA GLU A 367 -19.70 -16.19 12.32
C GLU A 367 -20.35 -15.75 11.00
N LYS A 368 -20.54 -16.72 10.11
CA LYS A 368 -21.04 -16.55 8.73
C LYS A 368 -22.33 -15.73 8.61
N ASN A 369 -23.14 -15.67 9.66
CA ASN A 369 -24.49 -15.09 9.63
C ASN A 369 -24.59 -13.64 10.17
N GLN A 370 -23.48 -12.97 10.48
CA GLN A 370 -23.49 -11.67 11.17
C GLN A 370 -23.00 -10.46 10.34
N ILE A 371 -22.75 -10.60 9.04
CA ILE A 371 -22.18 -9.51 8.22
C ILE A 371 -22.86 -9.40 6.84
N ASP A 372 -24.17 -9.52 6.75
CA ASP A 372 -24.88 -9.26 5.48
C ASP A 372 -25.03 -7.76 5.17
N GLU A 373 -24.43 -6.84 5.95
CA GLU A 373 -24.67 -5.39 5.78
C GLU A 373 -23.43 -4.49 5.56
N GLU A 374 -22.18 -4.99 5.56
CA GLU A 374 -21.00 -4.08 5.57
C GLU A 374 -19.90 -4.35 4.53
N LEU A 375 -20.14 -5.18 3.51
CA LEU A 375 -19.25 -5.25 2.35
C LEU A 375 -20.11 -5.04 1.10
N ASP A 376 -19.97 -3.87 0.48
CA ASP A 376 -20.59 -3.61 -0.82
C ASP A 376 -20.10 -4.65 -1.82
N ASP A 377 -21.05 -5.36 -2.43
CA ASP A 377 -20.80 -6.38 -3.46
C ASP A 377 -20.19 -5.79 -4.75
N GLU A 378 -20.09 -4.45 -4.86
CA GLU A 378 -19.51 -3.74 -6.02
C GLU A 378 -17.97 -3.92 -6.14
N ASP A 379 -17.26 -4.24 -5.06
CA ASP A 379 -15.79 -4.42 -5.07
C ASP A 379 -15.33 -5.82 -5.54
N LEU A 380 -16.26 -6.69 -5.96
CA LEU A 380 -15.95 -8.02 -6.51
C LEU A 380 -15.86 -8.06 -8.05
N GLU A 381 -16.21 -6.98 -8.76
CA GLU A 381 -16.30 -6.99 -10.24
C GLU A 381 -15.11 -6.35 -10.99
N GLU A 382 -14.18 -5.64 -10.35
CA GLU A 382 -13.05 -4.99 -11.06
C GLU A 382 -11.82 -5.92 -11.32
N ALA A 383 -12.05 -7.19 -11.66
CA ALA A 383 -10.97 -8.13 -11.98
C ALA A 383 -11.08 -8.81 -13.35
N VAL A 384 -11.81 -8.22 -14.31
CA VAL A 384 -11.95 -8.81 -15.66
C VAL A 384 -11.32 -7.98 -16.78
N GLU A 385 -10.86 -6.74 -16.56
CA GLU A 385 -10.19 -5.98 -17.63
C GLU A 385 -8.93 -5.24 -17.15
N GLN A 386 -7.79 -5.94 -17.26
CA GLN A 386 -6.53 -5.40 -17.82
C GLN A 386 -5.46 -6.49 -18.02
#